data_AF-A0A6I0EIM0-F1
#
_entry.id   AF-A0A6I0EIM0-F1
#
_cell.length_a   1.000
_cell.length_b   1.000
_cell.length_c   1.000
_cell.angle_alpha   90.00
_cell.angle_beta   90.00
_cell.angle_gamma   90.00
#
_symmetry.space_group_name_H-M   'P 1'
#
loop_
_entity.id
_entity.type
_entity.pdbx_description
1 polymer ?
#
loop_
_entity_poly.entity_id
_entity_poly.type
_entity_poly.pdbx_seq_one_letter_code
_entity_poly.pdbx_strand_id
1 'polypeptide(L)' 'MNGKEVAKFFSGFAANQVLTHGALALAGTQFTAFGIAYDATLNATAVVIWAIVLAALVYYAWIRK' A
#
# COMPACT_ATOMS: atom_id res chain seq x y z
N MET A 1 5.93 12.19 18.50
CA MET A 1 6.61 11.15 17.70
C MET A 1 7.62 11.81 16.77
N ASN A 2 8.82 11.26 16.60
CA ASN A 2 9.77 11.78 15.61
C ASN A 2 9.37 11.31 14.19
N GLY A 3 9.96 11.93 13.15
CA GLY A 3 9.62 11.60 11.76
C GLY A 3 9.90 10.14 11.37
N LYS A 4 10.94 9.50 11.93
CA LYS A 4 11.24 8.10 11.65
C LYS A 4 10.18 7.16 12.24
N GLU A 5 9.73 7.41 13.48
CA GLU A 5 8.65 6.63 14.10
C GLU A 5 7.32 6.76 13.36
N VAL A 6 7.01 7.97 12.86
CA VAL A 6 5.85 8.18 11.97
C VAL A 6 5.98 7.33 10.71
N ALA A 7 7.15 7.34 10.08
CA ALA A 7 7.38 6.54 8.88
C ALA A 7 7.35 5.03 9.12
N LYS A 8 7.80 4.54 10.29
CA LYS A 8 7.63 3.13 10.68
C LYS A 8 6.16 2.75 10.76
N PHE A 9 5.34 3.55 11.45
CA PHE A 9 3.90 3.32 11.54
C PHE A 9 3.26 3.27 10.14
N PHE A 10 3.53 4.26 9.29
CA PHE A 10 2.96 4.30 7.94
C PHE A 10 3.50 3.22 7.02
N SER A 11 4.70 2.68 7.26
CA SER A 11 5.19 1.52 6.51
C SER A 11 4.33 0.28 6.78
N GLY A 12 3.85 0.07 8.01
CA GLY A 12 2.88 -0.97 8.32
C GLY A 12 1.55 -0.78 7.59
N PHE A 13 1.06 0.45 7.53
CA PHE A 13 -0.14 0.79 6.75
C PHE A 13 0.06 0.54 5.25
N ALA A 14 1.17 1.00 4.67
CA ALA A 14 1.47 0.80 3.26
C ALA A 14 1.63 -0.69 2.91
N ALA A 15 2.26 -1.48 3.77
CA ALA A 15 2.37 -2.93 3.62
C ALA A 15 0.98 -3.60 3.63
N ASN A 16 0.09 -3.19 4.54
CA ASN A 16 -1.29 -3.66 4.53
C ASN A 16 -1.98 -3.38 3.19
N GLN A 17 -1.83 -2.18 2.63
CA GLN A 17 -2.44 -1.83 1.34
C GLN A 17 -1.88 -2.66 0.17
N VAL A 18 -0.56 -2.89 0.14
CA VAL A 18 0.06 -3.80 -0.85
C VAL A 18 -0.56 -5.19 -0.77
N LEU A 19 -0.70 -5.74 0.44
CA LEU A 19 -1.23 -7.09 0.64
C LEU A 19 -2.73 -7.17 0.34
N THR A 20 -3.53 -6.23 0.81
CA THR A 20 -4.98 -6.20 0.58
C THR A 20 -5.29 -6.08 -0.91
N HIS A 21 -4.73 -5.09 -1.61
CA HIS A 21 -4.98 -4.93 -3.04
C HIS A 21 -4.33 -6.05 -3.86
N GLY A 22 -3.21 -6.60 -3.41
CA GLY A 22 -2.57 -7.77 -4.04
C GLY A 22 -3.46 -9.00 -3.98
N ALA A 23 -4.03 -9.28 -2.81
CA ALA A 23 -4.98 -10.36 -2.64
C ALA A 23 -6.24 -10.16 -3.49
N LEU A 24 -6.79 -8.94 -3.53
CA LEU A 24 -7.97 -8.62 -4.35
C LEU A 24 -7.69 -8.77 -5.85
N ALA A 25 -6.54 -8.29 -6.33
CA ALA A 25 -6.13 -8.42 -7.72
C ALA A 25 -5.94 -9.90 -8.12
N LEU A 26 -5.25 -10.69 -7.30
CA LEU A 26 -5.00 -12.11 -7.56
C LEU A 26 -6.27 -12.96 -7.49
N ALA A 27 -7.19 -12.63 -6.58
CA ALA A 27 -8.48 -13.31 -6.46
C ALA A 27 -9.47 -12.93 -7.57
N GLY A 28 -9.20 -11.87 -8.34
CA GLY A 28 -10.14 -11.32 -9.32
C GLY A 28 -11.40 -10.72 -8.70
N THR A 29 -11.34 -10.35 -7.42
CA THR A 29 -12.49 -9.81 -6.68
C THR A 29 -12.86 -8.44 -7.23
N GLN A 30 -14.11 -8.29 -7.66
CA GLN A 30 -14.66 -7.03 -8.15
C GLN A 30 -15.78 -6.55 -7.23
N PHE A 31 -15.74 -5.29 -6.82
CA PHE A 31 -16.79 -4.68 -5.99
C PHE A 31 -16.83 -3.17 -6.19
N THR A 32 -17.94 -2.55 -5.83
CA THR A 32 -18.08 -1.10 -5.82
C THR A 32 -18.17 -0.61 -4.38
N ALA A 33 -17.34 0.37 -4.03
CA ALA A 33 -17.40 1.05 -2.74
C ALA A 33 -17.30 2.55 -2.94
N PHE A 34 -18.19 3.31 -2.29
CA PHE A 34 -18.25 4.78 -2.41
C PHE A 34 -18.34 5.30 -3.86
N GLY A 35 -18.99 4.54 -4.75
CA GLY A 35 -19.11 4.88 -6.17
C GLY A 35 -17.88 4.56 -7.03
N ILE A 36 -16.84 3.95 -6.47
CA ILE A 36 -15.63 3.53 -7.18
C ILE A 36 -15.71 2.04 -7.45
N ALA A 37 -15.53 1.63 -8.70
CA ALA A 37 -15.40 0.24 -9.09
C ALA A 37 -13.96 -0.24 -8.83
N TYR A 38 -13.81 -1.18 -7.91
CA TYR A 38 -12.56 -1.87 -7.63
C TYR A 38 -12.46 -3.09 -8.53
N ASP A 39 -11.83 -2.91 -9.68
CA ASP A 39 -11.51 -3.99 -10.62
C ASP A 39 -10.06 -4.47 -10.46
N ALA A 40 -9.67 -5.49 -11.23
CA ALA A 40 -8.33 -6.04 -11.17
C ALA A 40 -7.25 -5.01 -11.56
N THR A 41 -7.55 -4.10 -12.51
CA THR A 41 -6.62 -3.08 -12.98
C THR A 41 -6.36 -2.04 -11.89
N LEU A 42 -7.43 -1.56 -11.23
CA LEU A 42 -7.32 -0.60 -10.13
C LEU A 42 -6.57 -1.20 -8.94
N ASN A 43 -6.90 -2.44 -8.56
CA ASN A 43 -6.20 -3.13 -7.48
C ASN A 43 -4.72 -3.35 -7.81
N ALA A 44 -4.38 -3.81 -9.02
CA ALA A 44 -2.98 -3.97 -9.43
C ALA A 44 -2.22 -2.63 -9.44
N THR A 45 -2.88 -1.55 -9.89
CA THR A 45 -2.30 -0.21 -9.86
C THR A 45 -2.03 0.25 -8.43
N ALA A 46 -2.98 0.02 -7.51
CA ALA A 46 -2.83 0.34 -6.10
C ALA A 46 -1.66 -0.42 -5.47
N VAL A 47 -1.47 -1.71 -5.79
CA VAL A 47 -0.32 -2.51 -5.33
C VAL A 47 1.00 -1.83 -5.70
N VAL A 48 1.17 -1.43 -6.95
CA VAL A 48 2.41 -0.80 -7.43
C VAL A 48 2.68 0.52 -6.70
N ILE A 49 1.67 1.38 -6.59
CA ILE A 49 1.81 2.67 -5.91
C ILE A 49 2.18 2.47 -4.43
N TRP A 50 1.45 1.60 -3.72
CA TRP A 50 1.71 1.34 -2.30
C TRP A 50 3.05 0.64 -2.07
N ALA A 51 3.53 -0.20 -3.01
CA ALA A 51 4.85 -0.81 -2.92
C ALA A 51 5.98 0.24 -3.02
N ILE A 52 5.82 1.24 -3.90
CA ILE A 52 6.77 2.37 -4.01
C ILE A 52 6.77 3.18 -2.71
N VAL A 53 5.58 3.53 -2.18
CA VAL A 53 5.44 4.26 -0.91
C VAL A 53 6.06 3.47 0.25
N LEU A 54 5.79 2.17 0.33
CA LEU A 54 6.37 1.28 1.33
C LEU A 54 7.90 1.30 1.25
N ALA A 55 8.48 1.14 0.07
CA ALA A 55 9.92 1.16 -0.13
C ALA A 55 10.54 2.50 0.31
N ALA A 56 9.90 3.62 -0.03
CA ALA A 56 10.36 4.95 0.38
C ALA A 56 10.29 5.16 1.90
N LEU A 57 9.20 4.73 2.54
CA LEU A 57 9.02 4.81 3.99
C LEU A 57 10.03 3.93 4.73
N VAL A 58 10.24 2.69 4.26
CA VAL A 58 11.23 1.77 4.83
C VAL A 58 12.64 2.36 4.71
N TYR A 59 12.96 2.90 3.54
CA TYR A 59 14.24 3.57 3.32
C TYR A 59 14.44 4.73 4.31
N TYR A 60 13.46 5.63 4.43
CA TYR A 60 13.57 6.77 5.32
C TYR A 60 13.64 6.39 6.82
N ALA A 61 12.83 5.42 7.24
CA ALA A 61 12.70 5.06 8.64
C ALA A 61 13.88 4.25 9.20
N TRP A 62 14.49 3.38 8.38
CA TRP A 62 15.55 2.46 8.83
C TRP A 62 16.90 2.65 8.14
N ILE A 63 16.93 2.99 6.85
CA ILE A 63 18.16 2.98 6.06
C ILE A 63 18.84 4.35 6.03
N ARG A 64 18.06 5.41 5.83
CA ARG A 64 18.55 6.79 5.83
C ARG A 64 19.00 7.18 7.23
N LYS A 65 20.29 7.53 7.36
CA LYS A 65 20.88 8.04 8.60
C LYS A 65 20.27 9.38 8.99
#